data_AF-A0A2W4LW68-F1
#
_entry.id   AF-A0A2W4LW68-F1
#
_cell.length_a   1.000
_cell.length_b   1.000
_cell.length_c   1.000
_cell.angle_alpha   90.00
_cell.angle_beta   90.00
_cell.angle_gamma   90.00
#
_symmetry.space_group_name_H-M   'P 1'
#
loop_
_entity.id
_entity.type
_entity.pdbx_description
1 polymer ?
#
loop_
_entity_poly.entity_id
_entity_poly.type
_entity_poly.pdbx_seq_one_letter_code
_entity_poly.pdbx_strand_id
1 'polypeptide(L)'
;MDARHIPNLLGLFRIATTPLLFALILVGTPPADVGAVVVLLLMAASDIADGKIARRLQVVSPLGVFLDTISDKIFVTGALLPMVERGLLPSWVALLIILREFAV
;
A
#
# COMPACT_ATOMS: atom_id res chain seq x y z
N MET A 1 6.66 -23.94 11.74
CA MET A 1 6.70 -22.84 10.75
C MET A 1 6.65 -21.54 11.53
N ASP A 2 7.80 -20.89 11.66
CA ASP A 2 8.05 -19.84 12.63
C ASP A 2 7.20 -18.58 12.40
N ALA A 3 6.48 -18.18 13.45
CA ALA A 3 5.66 -16.97 13.56
C ALA A 3 6.47 -15.63 13.45
N ARG A 4 7.72 -15.70 12.99
CA ARG A 4 8.64 -14.56 12.81
C ARG A 4 8.48 -13.86 11.45
N HIS A 5 7.73 -14.44 10.51
CA HIS A 5 7.62 -13.95 9.12
C HIS A 5 6.29 -13.24 8.81
N ILE A 6 5.32 -13.29 9.73
CA ILE A 6 3.95 -12.80 9.47
C ILE A 6 3.93 -11.29 9.18
N PRO A 7 4.63 -10.42 9.95
CA PRO A 7 4.66 -8.99 9.63
C PRO A 7 5.34 -8.68 8.28
N ASN A 8 6.27 -9.54 7.86
CA ASN A 8 7.06 -9.31 6.66
C ASN A 8 6.28 -9.65 5.38
N LEU A 9 5.34 -10.59 5.46
CA LEU A 9 4.60 -11.08 4.30
C LEU A 9 3.63 -10.03 3.74
N LEU A 10 3.07 -9.20 4.62
CA LEU A 10 2.05 -8.22 4.26
C LEU A 10 2.64 -6.97 3.61
N GLY A 11 3.73 -6.44 4.17
CA GLY A 11 4.50 -5.38 3.51
C GLY A 11 5.01 -5.85 2.14
N LEU A 12 5.47 -7.10 2.04
CA LEU A 12 5.85 -7.69 0.75
C LEU A 12 4.65 -7.81 -0.21
N PHE A 13 3.49 -8.19 0.29
CA PHE A 13 2.25 -8.23 -0.47
C PHE A 13 1.85 -6.84 -0.99
N ARG A 14 1.98 -5.78 -0.18
CA ARG A 14 1.73 -4.41 -0.65
C ARG A 14 2.69 -4.03 -1.76
N ILE A 15 3.98 -4.28 -1.58
CA ILE A 15 5.00 -3.99 -2.58
C ILE A 15 4.72 -4.73 -3.89
N ALA A 16 4.36 -6.01 -3.82
CA ALA A 16 4.05 -6.83 -4.99
C ALA A 16 2.73 -6.43 -5.68
N THR A 17 1.73 -6.00 -4.90
CA THR A 17 0.39 -5.65 -5.41
C THR A 17 0.29 -4.21 -5.92
N THR A 18 1.14 -3.31 -5.43
CA THR A 18 1.13 -1.89 -5.83
C THR A 18 1.32 -1.68 -7.34
N PRO A 19 2.22 -2.40 -8.06
CA PRO A 19 2.31 -2.30 -9.51
C PRO A 19 1.01 -2.68 -10.24
N LEU A 20 0.28 -3.68 -9.74
CA LEU A 20 -1.02 -4.07 -10.29
C LEU A 20 -2.04 -2.94 -10.08
N LEU A 21 -2.11 -2.39 -8.87
CA LEU A 21 -2.97 -1.24 -8.57
C LEU A 21 -2.64 -0.05 -9.48
N PHE A 22 -1.37 0.28 -9.64
CA PHE A 22 -0.90 1.36 -10.50
C PHE A 22 -1.37 1.16 -11.94
N ALA A 23 -1.18 -0.03 -12.49
CA ALA A 23 -1.59 -0.37 -13.85
C ALA A 23 -3.11 -0.28 -14.03
N LEU A 24 -3.90 -0.77 -13.07
CA LEU A 24 -5.36 -0.71 -13.12
C LEU A 24 -5.87 0.74 -13.14
N ILE A 25 -5.31 1.60 -12.28
CA ILE A 25 -5.66 3.02 -12.26
C ILE A 25 -5.32 3.66 -13.60
N LEU A 26 -4.14 3.37 -14.17
CA LEU A 26 -3.66 3.99 -15.40
C LEU A 26 -4.47 3.57 -16.65
N VAL A 27 -4.92 2.31 -16.72
CA VAL A 27 -5.74 1.79 -17.84
C VAL A 27 -7.02 2.61 -18.01
N GLY A 28 -7.65 3.00 -16.90
CA GLY A 28 -8.73 3.97 -16.90
C GLY A 28 -10.00 3.63 -17.66
N THR A 29 -10.30 2.34 -17.75
CA THR A 29 -11.60 1.86 -18.21
C THR A 29 -12.52 1.59 -17.02
N PRO A 30 -13.86 1.66 -17.16
CA PRO A 30 -14.77 1.41 -16.04
C PRO A 30 -14.53 0.06 -15.31
N PRO A 31 -14.24 -1.06 -16.01
CA PRO A 31 -13.88 -2.31 -15.33
C PRO A 31 -12.55 -2.23 -14.58
N ALA A 32 -11.55 -1.52 -15.11
CA ALA A 32 -10.26 -1.35 -14.47
C ALA A 32 -10.35 -0.46 -13.23
N ASP A 33 -11.17 0.61 -13.27
CA ASP A 33 -11.43 1.47 -12.12
C ASP A 33 -12.12 0.70 -10.99
N VAL A 34 -13.11 -0.15 -11.31
CA VAL A 34 -13.72 -1.07 -10.32
C VAL A 34 -12.69 -2.05 -9.78
N GLY A 35 -11.85 -2.62 -10.64
CA GLY A 35 -10.74 -3.50 -10.25
C GLY A 35 -9.76 -2.82 -9.30
N ALA A 36 -9.38 -1.57 -9.57
CA ALA A 36 -8.50 -0.78 -8.72
C ALA A 36 -9.11 -0.57 -7.32
N VAL A 37 -10.40 -0.23 -7.25
CA VAL A 37 -11.12 -0.09 -5.97
C VAL A 37 -11.13 -1.41 -5.19
N VAL A 38 -11.42 -2.53 -5.86
CA VAL A 38 -11.42 -3.85 -5.21
C VAL A 38 -10.03 -4.20 -4.66
N VAL A 39 -8.98 -4.01 -5.45
CA VAL A 39 -7.59 -4.25 -5.01
C VAL A 39 -7.25 -3.36 -3.82
N LEU A 40 -7.60 -2.08 -3.87
CA LEU A 40 -7.34 -1.13 -2.79
C LEU A 40 -8.06 -1.52 -1.50
N LEU A 41 -9.33 -1.97 -1.59
CA LEU A 41 -10.07 -2.51 -0.45
C LEU A 41 -9.45 -3.78 0.12
N LEU A 42 -8.99 -4.70 -0.72
CA LEU A 42 -8.29 -5.91 -0.28
C LEU A 42 -7.00 -5.56 0.46
N MET A 43 -6.21 -4.62 -0.06
CA MET A 43 -4.99 -4.15 0.58
C MET A 43 -5.26 -3.51 1.96
N ALA A 44 -6.31 -2.69 2.08
CA ALA A 44 -6.72 -2.09 3.34
C ALA A 44 -7.26 -3.13 4.34
N ALA A 45 -8.01 -4.13 3.86
CA ALA A 45 -8.51 -5.22 4.71
C ALA A 45 -7.38 -6.08 5.26
N SER A 46 -6.35 -6.36 4.45
CA SER A 46 -5.15 -7.08 4.87
C SER A 46 -4.47 -6.40 6.07
N ASP A 47 -4.33 -5.07 6.05
CA ASP A 47 -3.71 -4.31 7.14
C ASP A 47 -4.44 -4.45 8.49
N ILE A 48 -5.78 -4.41 8.46
CA ILE A 48 -6.61 -4.56 9.66
C ILE A 48 -6.48 -5.96 10.25
N ALA A 49 -6.39 -6.98 9.40
CA ALA A 49 -6.21 -8.37 9.84
C ALA A 49 -4.86 -8.54 10.56
N ASP A 50 -3.81 -7.93 10.02
CA ASP A 50 -2.45 -8.04 10.54
C ASP A 50 -2.22 -7.25 11.82
N GLY A 51 -2.82 -6.06 11.95
CA GLY A 51 -2.77 -5.27 13.18
C GLY A 51 -3.37 -5.98 14.41
N LYS A 52 -4.22 -6.99 14.20
CA LYS A 52 -4.76 -7.86 15.27
C LYS A 52 -3.84 -9.04 15.57
N ILE A 53 -3.20 -9.62 14.55
CA ILE A 53 -2.31 -10.78 14.68
C ILE A 53 -0.95 -10.36 15.27
N ALA A 54 -0.35 -9.28 14.76
CA ALA A 54 0.92 -8.75 15.24
C ALA A 54 0.86 -8.35 16.72
N ARG A 55 -0.26 -7.76 17.16
CA ARG A 55 -0.49 -7.38 18.57
C ARG A 55 -0.47 -8.57 19.54
N ARG A 56 -0.82 -9.77 19.06
CA ARG A 56 -0.84 -10.99 19.88
C ARG A 56 0.51 -11.71 19.93
N LEU A 57 1.38 -11.48 18.95
CA LEU A 57 2.61 -12.26 18.79
C LEU A 57 3.85 -11.61 19.40
N GLN A 58 3.86 -10.30 19.69
CA GLN A 58 5.00 -9.58 20.30
C GLN A 58 6.35 -9.80 19.57
N VAL A 59 6.33 -10.27 18.32
CA VAL A 59 7.53 -10.49 17.50
C VAL A 59 7.64 -9.34 16.51
N VAL A 60 8.46 -8.36 16.86
CA VAL A 60 8.79 -7.22 16.00
C VAL A 60 10.27 -7.35 15.63
N SER A 61 10.57 -7.57 14.36
CA SER A 61 11.96 -7.60 13.88
C SER A 61 12.34 -6.24 13.26
N PRO A 62 13.58 -5.75 13.43
CA PRO A 62 14.00 -4.48 12.85
C PRO A 62 13.84 -4.43 11.32
N LEU A 63 14.09 -5.56 10.65
CA LEU A 63 13.94 -5.69 9.20
C LEU A 63 12.46 -5.65 8.78
N GLY A 64 11.57 -6.30 9.54
CA GLY A 64 10.13 -6.29 9.26
C GLY A 64 9.54 -4.89 9.41
N VAL A 65 9.94 -4.15 10.46
CA VAL A 65 9.53 -2.75 10.64
C VAL A 65 10.03 -1.88 9.48
N PHE A 66 11.28 -2.06 9.06
CA PHE A 66 11.82 -1.34 7.92
C PHE A 66 11.03 -1.62 6.63
N LEU A 67 10.73 -2.88 6.33
CA LEU A 67 9.97 -3.25 5.13
C LEU A 67 8.54 -2.74 5.16
N ASP A 68 7.89 -2.71 6.33
CA ASP A 68 6.55 -2.17 6.50
C ASP A 68 6.51 -0.66 6.17
N THR A 69 7.46 0.13 6.75
CA THR A 69 7.62 1.56 6.47
C THR A 69 7.88 1.84 4.98
N ILE A 70 8.67 0.99 4.31
CA ILE A 70 8.92 1.14 2.87
C ILE A 70 7.67 0.78 2.06
N SER A 71 6.96 -0.28 2.46
CA SER A 71 5.75 -0.72 1.76
C SER A 71 4.65 0.34 1.77
N ASP A 72 4.50 1.07 2.89
CA ASP A 72 3.51 2.15 3.00
C ASP A 72 3.83 3.31 2.06
N LYS A 73 5.10 3.72 1.99
CA LYS A 73 5.53 4.80 1.09
C LYS A 73 5.34 4.40 -0.38
N ILE A 74 5.63 3.15 -0.73
CA ILE A 74 5.42 2.62 -2.07
C ILE A 74 3.93 2.58 -2.40
N PHE A 75 3.09 2.08 -1.50
CA PHE A 75 1.65 1.98 -1.69
C PHE A 75 1.00 3.35 -1.90
N VAL A 76 1.27 4.31 -1.01
CA VAL A 76 0.71 5.68 -1.11
C VAL A 76 1.15 6.34 -2.42
N THR A 77 2.44 6.28 -2.73
CA THR A 77 2.96 6.90 -3.97
C THR A 77 2.40 6.19 -5.21
N GLY A 78 2.33 4.86 -5.19
CA GLY A 78 1.84 4.05 -6.31
C GLY A 78 0.34 4.18 -6.56
N ALA A 79 -0.46 4.56 -5.57
CA ALA A 79 -1.87 4.90 -5.76
C ALA A 79 -2.06 6.32 -6.29
N LEU A 80 -1.28 7.30 -5.79
CA LEU A 80 -1.48 8.72 -6.10
C LEU A 80 -0.93 9.13 -7.48
N LEU A 81 0.25 8.65 -7.87
CA LEU A 81 0.87 9.03 -9.15
C LEU A 81 -0.01 8.75 -10.38
N PRO A 82 -0.60 7.55 -10.56
CA PRO A 82 -1.43 7.27 -11.74
C PRO A 82 -2.77 8.04 -11.69
N MET A 83 -3.25 8.42 -10.50
CA MET A 83 -4.41 9.31 -10.37
C MET A 83 -4.10 10.74 -10.84
N VAL A 84 -2.91 11.26 -10.54
CA VAL A 84 -2.44 12.55 -11.04
C VAL A 84 -2.30 12.53 -12.56
N GLU A 85 -1.68 11.48 -13.10
CA GLU A 85 -1.51 11.31 -14.55
C GLU A 85 -2.85 11.31 -15.30
N ARG A 86 -3.89 10.72 -14.67
CA ARG A 86 -5.25 10.73 -15.21
C ARG A 86 -6.06 11.98 -14.93
N GLY A 87 -5.50 12.97 -14.24
CA GLY A 87 -6.19 14.19 -13.86
C GLY A 87 -7.30 13.98 -12.81
N LEU A 88 -7.32 12.83 -12.13
CA LEU A 88 -8.26 12.55 -11.05
C LEU A 88 -7.90 13.29 -9.75
N LEU A 89 -6.63 13.64 -9.60
CA LEU A 89 -6.10 14.34 -8.43
C LEU A 89 -5.15 15.47 -8.88
N PRO A 90 -5.27 16.69 -8.35
CA PRO A 90 -4.29 17.74 -8.61
C PRO A 90 -2.90 17.34 -8.09
N SER A 91 -1.86 17.56 -8.90
CA SER A 91 -0.49 17.18 -8.56
C SER A 91 0.01 17.79 -7.25
N TRP A 92 -0.41 19.00 -6.92
CA TRP A 92 -0.04 19.66 -5.65
C TRP A 92 -0.62 18.94 -4.42
N VAL A 93 -1.82 18.35 -4.53
CA VAL A 93 -2.42 17.56 -3.45
C VAL A 93 -1.64 16.28 -3.24
N ALA A 94 -1.33 15.57 -4.33
CA ALA A 94 -0.50 14.36 -4.28
C ALA A 94 0.87 14.65 -3.66
N LEU A 95 1.50 15.76 -4.07
CA LEU A 95 2.78 16.19 -3.53
C LEU A 95 2.72 16.45 -2.03
N LEU A 96 1.69 17.15 -1.54
CA LEU A 96 1.51 17.39 -0.10
C LEU A 96 1.34 16.09 0.69
N ILE A 97 0.55 15.15 0.17
CA ILE A 97 0.32 13.85 0.83
C ILE A 97 1.64 13.06 0.90
N ILE A 98 2.36 12.97 -0.23
CA ILE A 98 3.65 12.27 -0.29
C ILE A 98 4.64 12.93 0.67
N LEU A 99 4.82 14.26 0.63
CA LEU A 99 5.74 14.95 1.54
C LEU A 99 5.41 14.69 3.01
N ARG A 100 4.13 14.73 3.38
CA ARG A 100 3.68 14.41 4.73
C ARG A 100 4.01 12.98 5.13
N GLU A 101 3.88 12.02 4.22
CA GLU A 101 4.20 10.61 4.47
C GLU A 101 5.70 10.33 4.61
N PHE A 102 6.56 11.15 3.99
CA PHE A 102 8.01 11.04 4.13
C PHE A 102 8.58 11.82 5.31
N ALA A 103 7.87 12.84 5.79
CA ALA A 103 8.28 13.65 6.93
C ALA A 103 7.97 13.00 8.30
N VAL A 104 6.98 12.10 8.34
CA VAL A 104 6.65 11.24 9.49
C VAL A 104 7.54 10.00 9.46
#